data_AF-A0A6G8FJJ7-F1
#
_entry.id   AF-A0A6G8FJJ7-F1
#
_cell.length_a   1.000
_cell.length_b   1.000
_cell.length_c   1.000
_cell.angle_alpha   90.00
_cell.angle_beta   90.00
_cell.angle_gamma   90.00
#
_symmetry.space_group_name_H-M   'P 1'
#
loop_
_entity.id
_entity.type
_entity.pdbx_description
1 polymer ?
#
loop_
_entity_poly.entity_id
_entity_poly.type
_entity_poly.pdbx_seq_one_letter_code
_entity_poly.pdbx_strand_id
1 'polypeptide(L)'
;MSQAHETVQRKLARLAVRLTPDQDALIRDAAATSGQSISEFVTTAALTRAEDTLVDRRLFRLDDQAWAEFSAILDRPAQRLPELAALLNDPAPWDEAV
;
A
#
# COMPACT_ATOMS: atom_id res chain seq x y z
N MET A 1 20.40 -19.86 17.17
CA MET A 1 19.24 -20.77 17.01
C MET A 1 18.08 -19.92 16.54
N SER A 2 17.80 -20.01 15.24
CA SER A 2 16.77 -19.25 14.53
C SER A 2 15.39 -19.80 14.84
N GLN A 3 14.44 -18.95 15.21
CA GLN A 3 13.00 -19.25 15.12
C GLN A 3 12.35 -18.00 14.52
N ALA A 4 12.13 -18.06 13.21
CA ALA A 4 11.32 -17.11 12.47
C ALA A 4 9.87 -17.22 12.96
N HIS A 5 9.33 -16.16 13.55
CA HIS A 5 7.89 -16.05 13.75
C HIS A 5 7.24 -15.69 12.40
N GLU A 6 7.09 -16.69 11.53
CA GLU A 6 6.10 -16.62 10.46
C GLU A 6 4.74 -16.93 11.10
N THR A 7 4.17 -15.94 11.78
CA THR A 7 2.79 -16.01 12.25
C THR A 7 1.89 -16.05 11.03
N VAL A 8 1.41 -17.23 10.65
CA VAL A 8 0.31 -17.40 9.70
C VAL A 8 -0.87 -16.57 10.23
N GLN A 9 -1.04 -15.37 9.68
CA GLN A 9 -2.13 -14.46 10.03
C GLN A 9 -3.46 -15.15 9.74
N ARG A 10 -4.20 -15.53 10.79
CA ARG A 10 -5.51 -16.18 10.62
C ARG A 10 -6.50 -15.18 10.03
N LYS A 11 -7.17 -15.57 8.94
CA LYS A 11 -8.28 -14.81 8.33
C LYS A 11 -9.51 -14.90 9.24
N LEU A 12 -9.65 -13.95 10.18
CA LEU A 12 -10.73 -13.93 11.17
C LEU A 12 -11.99 -13.17 10.70
N ALA A 13 -11.84 -12.21 9.79
CA ALA A 13 -12.95 -11.40 9.28
C ALA A 13 -13.71 -12.12 8.16
N ARG A 14 -15.03 -11.91 8.08
CA ARG A 14 -15.90 -12.45 7.02
C ARG A 14 -16.55 -11.31 6.25
N LEU A 15 -16.46 -11.37 4.93
CA LEU A 15 -17.18 -10.48 4.01
C LEU A 15 -18.33 -11.26 3.37
N ALA A 16 -19.57 -10.87 3.65
CA ALA A 16 -20.77 -11.49 3.09
C ALA A 16 -21.34 -10.60 1.97
N VAL A 17 -21.45 -11.14 0.75
CA VAL A 17 -21.95 -10.44 -0.44
C VAL A 17 -23.06 -11.26 -1.08
N ARG A 18 -24.11 -10.59 -1.56
CA ARG A 18 -25.17 -11.22 -2.36
C ARG A 18 -24.85 -11.06 -3.84
N LEU A 19 -25.01 -12.15 -4.59
CA LEU A 19 -24.74 -12.21 -6.03
C LEU A 19 -25.99 -12.69 -6.76
N THR A 20 -26.16 -12.20 -7.97
CA THR A 20 -27.05 -12.85 -8.96
C THR A 20 -26.40 -14.14 -9.47
N PRO A 21 -27.18 -15.08 -10.04
CA PRO A 21 -26.62 -16.31 -10.61
C PRO A 21 -25.53 -16.06 -11.65
N ASP A 22 -25.74 -15.06 -12.53
CA ASP A 22 -24.78 -14.73 -13.58
C ASP A 22 -23.46 -14.17 -13.01
N GLN A 23 -23.53 -13.38 -11.94
CA GLN A 23 -22.34 -12.89 -11.25
C GLN A 23 -21.58 -14.02 -10.55
N ASP A 24 -22.27 -14.94 -9.88
CA ASP A 24 -21.64 -16.10 -9.23
C ASP A 24 -20.96 -17.02 -10.27
N ALA A 25 -21.64 -17.32 -11.38
CA ALA A 25 -21.08 -18.10 -12.47
C ALA A 25 -19.81 -17.44 -13.07
N LEU A 26 -19.87 -16.15 -13.39
CA LEU A 26 -18.74 -15.42 -13.94
C LEU A 26 -17.53 -15.42 -12.99
N ILE A 27 -17.74 -15.19 -11.70
CA ILE A 27 -16.67 -15.20 -10.69
C ILE A 27 -16.05 -16.59 -10.57
N ARG A 28 -16.86 -17.66 -10.59
CA ARG A 28 -16.37 -19.04 -10.53
C ARG A 28 -15.51 -19.40 -11.74
N ASP A 29 -15.96 -19.04 -12.94
CA ASP A 29 -15.24 -19.31 -14.17
C ASP A 29 -13.90 -18.56 -14.22
N ALA A 30 -13.88 -17.31 -13.77
CA ALA A 30 -12.65 -16.52 -13.67
C ALA A 30 -11.66 -17.11 -12.64
N ALA A 31 -12.15 -17.51 -11.47
CA ALA A 31 -11.33 -18.17 -10.46
C ALA A 31 -10.74 -19.50 -10.98
N ALA A 32 -11.55 -20.31 -11.65
CA ALA A 32 -11.12 -21.57 -12.25
C ALA A 32 -10.07 -21.36 -13.34
N THR A 33 -10.27 -20.38 -14.22
CA THR A 33 -9.31 -20.01 -15.27
C THR A 33 -7.97 -19.55 -14.69
N SER A 34 -8.01 -18.89 -13.55
CA SER A 34 -6.82 -18.39 -12.84
C SER A 34 -6.16 -19.46 -11.96
N GLY A 35 -6.74 -20.67 -11.84
CA GLY A 35 -6.26 -21.73 -10.96
C GLY A 35 -6.41 -21.42 -9.46
N GLN A 36 -7.27 -20.47 -9.09
CA GLN A 36 -7.45 -20.00 -7.72
C GLN A 36 -8.76 -20.51 -7.12
N SER A 37 -8.80 -20.62 -5.79
CA SER A 37 -10.09 -20.79 -5.11
C SER A 37 -10.93 -19.51 -5.23
N ILE A 38 -12.27 -19.63 -5.19
CA ILE A 38 -13.16 -18.46 -5.26
C ILE A 38 -12.83 -17.43 -4.15
N SER A 39 -12.57 -17.92 -2.94
CA SER A 39 -12.22 -17.06 -1.80
C SER A 39 -10.93 -16.28 -2.05
N GLU A 40 -9.91 -16.94 -2.60
CA GLU A 40 -8.64 -16.31 -2.95
C GLU A 40 -8.80 -15.30 -4.08
N PHE A 41 -9.49 -15.69 -5.16
CA PHE A 41 -9.75 -14.82 -6.31
C PHE A 41 -10.48 -13.54 -5.89
N VAL A 42 -11.59 -13.67 -5.14
CA VAL A 42 -12.39 -12.52 -4.70
C VAL A 42 -11.63 -11.66 -3.71
N THR A 43 -10.89 -12.27 -2.76
CA THR A 43 -10.10 -11.49 -1.80
C THR A 43 -9.01 -10.70 -2.50
N THR A 44 -8.31 -11.31 -3.45
CA THR A 44 -7.22 -10.67 -4.20
C THR A 44 -7.75 -9.54 -5.09
N ALA A 45 -8.83 -9.79 -5.82
CA ALA A 45 -9.47 -8.78 -6.67
C ALA A 45 -10.00 -7.60 -5.84
N ALA A 46 -10.63 -7.86 -4.69
CA ALA A 46 -11.12 -6.81 -3.80
C ALA A 46 -9.98 -6.00 -3.17
N LEU A 47 -8.89 -6.65 -2.76
CA LEU A 47 -7.71 -5.99 -2.21
C LEU A 47 -7.04 -5.10 -3.27
N THR A 48 -6.77 -5.65 -4.45
CA THR A 48 -6.18 -4.90 -5.58
C THR A 48 -7.03 -3.67 -5.90
N ARG A 49 -8.35 -3.85 -6.02
CA ARG A 49 -9.24 -2.73 -6.30
C ARG A 49 -9.28 -1.70 -5.17
N ALA A 50 -9.21 -2.12 -3.91
CA ALA A 50 -9.14 -1.22 -2.78
C ALA A 50 -7.81 -0.44 -2.76
N GLU A 51 -6.70 -1.12 -3.04
CA GLU A 51 -5.38 -0.51 -3.19
C GLU A 51 -5.38 0.52 -4.31
N ASP A 52 -5.78 0.17 -5.53
CA ASP A 52 -5.88 1.11 -6.66
C ASP A 52 -6.74 2.34 -6.32
N THR A 53 -7.88 2.11 -5.66
CA THR A 53 -8.81 3.18 -5.26
C THR A 53 -8.19 4.12 -4.22
N LEU A 54 -7.31 3.60 -3.35
CA LEU A 54 -6.58 4.37 -2.36
C LEU A 54 -5.31 5.00 -2.93
N VAL A 55 -4.62 4.35 -3.87
CA VAL A 55 -3.38 4.82 -4.51
C VAL A 55 -3.64 6.03 -5.40
N ASP A 56 -4.81 6.11 -6.06
CA ASP A 56 -5.27 7.34 -6.73
C ASP A 56 -5.47 8.52 -5.77
N ARG A 57 -5.33 8.31 -4.45
CA ARG A 57 -5.49 9.33 -3.42
C ARG A 57 -4.35 9.28 -2.40
N ARG A 58 -3.28 10.05 -2.62
CA ARG A 58 -2.62 11.04 -1.70
C ARG A 58 -2.55 10.78 -0.17
N LEU A 59 -2.91 9.61 0.34
CA LEU A 59 -3.38 9.39 1.71
C LEU A 59 -2.53 8.31 2.36
N PHE A 60 -1.71 8.74 3.30
CA PHE A 60 -0.91 7.85 4.14
C PHE A 60 -1.70 7.57 5.42
N ARG A 61 -2.02 6.30 5.67
CA ARG A 61 -2.62 5.87 6.94
C ARG A 61 -1.50 5.67 7.97
N LEU A 62 -1.58 6.42 9.06
CA LEU A 62 -0.69 6.29 10.21
C LEU A 62 -1.51 5.77 11.40
N ASP A 63 -0.91 4.94 12.23
CA ASP A 63 -1.44 4.66 13.57
C ASP A 63 -1.12 5.83 14.52
N ASP A 64 -1.63 5.78 15.75
CA ASP A 64 -1.51 6.88 16.70
C ASP A 64 -0.05 7.23 17.04
N GLN A 65 0.82 6.21 17.10
CA GLN A 65 2.25 6.42 17.37
C GLN A 65 2.92 7.12 16.18
N ALA A 66 2.74 6.58 14.98
CA ALA A 66 3.32 7.15 13.78
C ALA A 66 2.78 8.56 13.49
N TRP A 67 1.52 8.85 13.84
CA TRP A 67 0.94 10.18 13.75
C TRP A 67 1.62 11.19 14.69
N ALA A 68 1.88 10.80 15.93
CA ALA A 68 2.55 11.65 16.91
C ALA A 68 4.00 11.96 16.49
N GLU A 69 4.74 10.94 16.04
CA GLU A 69 6.11 11.11 15.53
C GLU A 69 6.15 12.02 14.30
N PHE A 70 5.24 11.80 13.35
CA PHE A 70 5.13 12.62 12.15
C PHE A 70 4.83 14.08 12.47
N SER A 71 3.88 14.34 13.37
CA SER A 71 3.51 15.70 13.79
C SER A 71 4.69 16.42 14.46
N ALA A 72 5.42 15.73 15.34
CA ALA A 72 6.61 16.28 15.99
C ALA A 72 7.72 16.64 14.99
N ILE A 73 7.84 15.89 13.88
CA ILE A 73 8.77 16.20 12.79
C ILE A 73 8.32 17.43 12.00
N LEU A 74 7.02 17.67 11.84
CA LEU A 74 6.52 18.86 11.13
C LEU A 74 6.66 20.15 11.96
N ASP A 75 6.49 20.07 13.28
CA ASP A 75 6.56 21.23 14.17
C ASP A 75 7.99 21.69 14.49
N ARG A 76 8.99 20.83 14.25
CA ARG A 76 10.39 21.19 14.55
C ARG A 76 10.90 22.23 13.54
N PRO A 77 11.71 23.20 13.98
CA PRO A 77 12.39 24.12 13.07
C PRO A 77 13.18 23.37 12.00
N ALA A 78 13.17 23.92 10.78
CA ALA A 78 13.98 23.41 9.69
C ALA A 78 15.46 23.38 10.12
N GLN A 79 16.08 22.20 10.00
CA GLN A 79 17.50 22.06 10.25
C GLN A 79 18.27 22.23 8.96
N ARG A 80 19.40 22.94 9.04
CA ARG A 80 20.36 22.92 7.95
C ARG A 80 21.03 21.56 7.90
N LEU A 81 20.91 20.91 6.75
CA LEU A 81 21.64 19.70 6.40
C LEU A 81 22.74 20.13 5.41
N PRO A 82 24.03 20.15 5.81
CA PRO A 82 25.11 20.63 4.96
C PRO A 82 25.17 19.93 3.59
N GLU A 83 24.92 18.62 3.57
CA GLU A 83 24.88 17.83 2.35
C GLU A 83 23.70 18.19 1.45
N LEU A 84 22.51 18.43 2.00
CA LEU A 84 21.35 18.90 1.24
C LEU A 84 21.59 20.30 0.69
N ALA A 85 22.24 21.17 1.46
CA ALA A 85 22.63 22.49 0.98
C ALA A 85 23.66 22.40 -0.15
N ALA A 86 24.65 21.51 -0.06
CA ALA A 86 25.59 21.26 -1.15
C ALA A 86 24.87 20.76 -2.40
N LEU A 87 23.97 19.78 -2.26
CA LEU A 87 23.18 19.22 -3.36
C LEU A 87 22.33 20.29 -4.07
N LEU A 88 21.64 21.15 -3.32
CA LEU A 88 20.79 22.20 -3.89
C LEU A 88 21.59 23.33 -4.56
N ASN A 89 22.89 23.45 -4.26
CA ASN A 89 23.80 24.41 -4.88
C ASN A 89 24.67 23.79 -5.98
N ASP A 90 24.58 22.47 -6.18
CA ASP A 90 25.27 21.78 -7.26
C ASP A 90 24.54 22.10 -8.58
N PRO A 91 25.26 22.34 -9.69
CA PRO A 91 24.63 22.54 -10.99
C PRO A 91 23.72 21.35 -11.29
N ALA A 92 22.50 21.63 -11.75
CA ALA A 92 21.64 20.53 -12.14
C ALA A 92 22.32 19.75 -13.28
N PRO A 93 22.20 18.42 -13.35
CA PRO A 93 22.82 17.61 -14.40
C PRO A 93 22.44 17.98 -15.84
N TRP A 94 21.41 18.81 -16.00
CA TRP A 94 20.89 19.32 -17.27
C TRP A 94 21.11 20.83 -17.46
N ASP A 95 21.75 21.52 -16.51
CA ASP A 95 22.22 22.88 -16.71
C ASP A 95 23.58 22.80 -17.42
N GLU A 96 23.57 22.97 -18.74
CA GLU A 96 24.81 23.10 -19.52
C GLU A 96 25.63 24.27 -18.98
N ALA A 97 26.88 24.01 -18.60
CA ALA A 97 27.84 25.05 -18.24
C ALA A 97 28.05 25.96 -19.47
N VAL A 98 27.45 27.15 -19.41
CA VAL A 98 27.71 28.25 -20.37
C VAL A 98 29.10 28.81 -20.13
#